data_AF-A0A6B3FN74-F1
#
_entry.id   AF-A0A6B3FN74-F1
#
_cell.length_a   1.000
_cell.length_b   1.000
_cell.length_c   1.000
_cell.angle_alpha   90.00
_cell.angle_beta   90.00
_cell.angle_gamma   90.00
#
_symmetry.space_group_name_H-M   'P 1'
#
loop_
_entity.id
_entity.type
_entity.pdbx_description
1 polymer ?
#
loop_
_entity_poly.entity_id
_entity_poly.type
_entity_poly.pdbx_seq_one_letter_code
_entity_poly.pdbx_strand_id
1 'polypeptide(L)'
;VLPALQPTETHKVSESELAGVGEGSSLVGIKEDHTYTVHDLWLGVFLRSGNDAVHVLSEMYGGVPQTVAAMQKHAEELQALDTVVVSPDGYDSPRQVSSAYDLTL
;
A
#
# COMPACT_ATOMS: atom_id res chain seq x y z
N VAL A 1 -10.52 0.81 -4.34
CA VAL A 1 -9.05 0.93 -4.32
C VAL A 1 -8.49 -0.48 -4.32
N LEU A 2 -7.72 -0.85 -5.34
CA LEU A 2 -7.28 -2.23 -5.68
C LEU A 2 -8.43 -3.27 -5.66
N PRO A 3 -9.32 -3.29 -6.67
CA PRO A 3 -10.49 -4.17 -6.70
C PRO A 3 -10.18 -5.68 -6.76
N ALA A 4 -8.90 -6.08 -6.74
CA ALA A 4 -8.49 -7.47 -6.82
C ALA A 4 -8.63 -8.22 -5.49
N LEU A 5 -8.42 -7.55 -4.35
CA LEU A 5 -8.41 -8.20 -3.04
C LEU A 5 -9.77 -8.08 -2.36
N GLN A 6 -10.37 -9.21 -2.00
CA GLN A 6 -11.68 -9.21 -1.34
C GLN A 6 -11.53 -8.91 0.16
N PRO A 7 -12.39 -8.08 0.78
CA PRO A 7 -12.24 -7.73 2.20
C PRO A 7 -12.21 -8.92 3.17
N THR A 8 -12.89 -10.02 2.82
CA THR A 8 -12.97 -11.26 3.62
C THR A 8 -11.84 -12.24 3.34
N GLU A 9 -11.00 -11.98 2.35
CA GLU A 9 -9.81 -12.79 2.08
C GLU A 9 -8.83 -12.68 3.26
N THR A 10 -8.24 -13.81 3.63
CA THR A 10 -7.32 -13.91 4.75
C THR A 10 -5.92 -14.23 4.27
N HIS A 11 -4.91 -13.63 4.89
CA HIS A 11 -3.51 -13.85 4.56
C HIS A 11 -2.69 -14.11 5.82
N LYS A 12 -1.85 -15.16 5.77
CA LYS A 12 -0.88 -15.46 6.83
C LYS A 12 0.43 -14.75 6.48
N VAL A 13 0.80 -13.78 7.31
CA VAL A 13 1.97 -12.92 7.07
C VAL A 13 3.27 -13.70 7.27
N SER A 14 4.21 -13.48 6.36
CA SER A 14 5.57 -13.98 6.39
C SER A 14 6.56 -12.90 6.79
N GLU A 15 7.72 -13.29 7.33
CA GLU A 15 8.79 -12.36 7.70
C GLU A 15 9.29 -11.53 6.50
N SER A 16 9.32 -12.10 5.30
CA SER A 16 9.77 -11.41 4.09
C SER A 16 8.88 -10.23 3.70
N GLU A 17 7.59 -10.29 4.01
CA GLU A 17 6.64 -9.21 3.71
C GLU A 17 6.77 -8.04 4.68
N LEU A 18 7.44 -8.23 5.80
CA LEU A 18 7.76 -7.19 6.77
C LEU A 18 9.20 -6.67 6.59
N ALA A 19 9.98 -7.30 5.71
CA ALA A 19 11.34 -6.90 5.43
C ALA A 19 11.36 -5.56 4.69
N GLY A 20 12.28 -4.67 5.06
CA GLY A 20 12.43 -3.36 4.41
C GLY A 20 11.50 -2.26 4.94
N VAL A 21 10.62 -2.57 5.90
CA VAL A 21 9.93 -1.54 6.68
C VAL A 21 10.97 -0.81 7.55
N GLY A 22 11.28 0.43 7.21
CA GLY A 22 12.39 1.19 7.79
C GLY A 22 12.19 1.58 9.25
N GLU A 23 13.29 1.79 9.97
CA GLU A 23 13.25 2.33 11.33
C GLU A 23 12.56 3.70 11.35
N GLY A 24 11.66 3.91 12.32
CA GLY A 24 10.86 5.13 12.42
C GLY A 24 9.63 5.17 11.50
N SER A 25 9.33 4.10 10.74
CA SER A 25 8.04 3.97 10.05
C SER A 25 6.87 4.07 11.03
N SER A 26 5.73 4.59 10.54
CA SER A 26 4.47 4.35 11.24
C SER A 26 4.06 2.89 11.06
N LEU A 27 3.81 2.20 12.16
CA LEU A 27 3.42 0.78 12.19
C LEU A 27 2.08 0.63 12.90
N VAL A 28 1.26 -0.30 12.43
CA VAL A 28 0.07 -0.74 13.16
C VAL A 28 0.35 -1.97 14.04
N GLY A 29 1.45 -2.69 13.78
CA GLY A 29 1.87 -3.86 14.56
C GLY A 29 1.48 -5.19 13.91
N ILE A 30 1.51 -5.27 12.58
CA ILE A 30 1.38 -6.54 11.86
C ILE A 30 2.56 -7.45 12.22
N LYS A 31 2.28 -8.74 12.40
CA LYS A 31 3.27 -9.75 12.81
C LYS A 31 3.29 -10.94 11.88
N GLU A 32 4.49 -11.45 11.66
CA GLU A 32 4.74 -12.74 11.04
C GLU A 32 3.99 -13.85 11.78
N ASP A 33 3.67 -14.91 11.04
CA ASP A 33 2.93 -16.07 11.52
C ASP A 33 1.49 -15.82 12.01
N HIS A 34 0.99 -14.59 11.92
CA HIS A 34 -0.39 -14.24 12.21
C HIS A 34 -1.20 -14.10 10.92
N THR A 35 -2.50 -14.39 11.02
CA THR A 35 -3.45 -14.27 9.91
C THR A 35 -4.32 -13.04 10.11
N TYR A 36 -4.41 -12.22 9.06
CA TYR A 36 -5.24 -11.01 9.04
C TYR A 36 -6.20 -11.09 7.85
N THR A 37 -7.35 -10.43 7.96
CA THR A 37 -8.19 -10.18 6.79
C THR A 37 -7.64 -9.00 5.99
N VAL A 38 -7.93 -8.94 4.69
CA VAL A 38 -7.67 -7.75 3.86
C VAL A 38 -8.32 -6.51 4.49
N HIS A 39 -9.50 -6.66 5.09
CA HIS A 39 -10.16 -5.58 5.82
C HIS A 39 -9.31 -5.04 6.99
N ASP A 40 -8.78 -5.93 7.84
CA ASP A 40 -7.94 -5.53 8.99
C ASP A 40 -6.67 -4.81 8.53
N LEU A 41 -6.05 -5.28 7.45
CA LEU A 41 -4.87 -4.63 6.87
C LEU A 41 -5.20 -3.22 6.38
N TRP A 42 -6.31 -3.04 5.66
CA TRP A 42 -6.76 -1.69 5.25
C TRP A 42 -7.09 -0.78 6.45
N LEU A 43 -7.65 -1.32 7.54
CA LEU A 43 -7.81 -0.55 8.78
C LEU A 43 -6.46 -0.08 9.33
N GLY A 44 -5.42 -0.91 9.25
CA GLY A 44 -4.06 -0.52 9.62
C GLY A 44 -3.50 0.62 8.79
N VAL A 45 -3.72 0.57 7.47
CA VAL A 45 -3.35 1.66 6.55
C VAL A 45 -4.10 2.96 6.92
N PHE A 46 -5.42 2.94 7.01
CA PHE A 46 -6.19 4.18 7.15
C PHE A 46 -6.22 4.76 8.56
N LEU A 47 -6.16 3.94 9.61
CA LEU A 47 -6.26 4.43 10.99
C LEU A 47 -4.91 4.81 11.59
N ARG A 48 -3.81 4.21 11.11
CA ARG A 48 -2.48 4.42 11.66
C ARG A 48 -1.40 4.66 10.62
N SER A 49 -1.74 4.76 9.33
CA SER A 49 -0.75 4.88 8.25
C SER A 49 0.31 3.77 8.35
N GLY A 50 -0.11 2.54 8.74
CA GLY A 50 0.80 1.44 9.02
C GLY A 50 1.47 0.93 7.74
N ASN A 51 2.75 1.22 7.58
CA ASN A 51 3.52 0.80 6.41
C ASN A 51 3.73 -0.73 6.37
N ASP A 52 3.75 -1.38 7.54
CA ASP A 52 3.70 -2.84 7.67
C ASP A 52 2.46 -3.44 7.02
N ALA A 53 1.29 -2.81 7.18
CA ALA A 53 0.07 -3.24 6.49
C ALA A 53 0.11 -2.96 4.98
N VAL A 54 0.70 -1.84 4.55
CA VAL A 54 0.87 -1.51 3.12
C VAL A 54 1.77 -2.54 2.43
N HIS A 55 2.88 -2.95 3.06
CA HIS A 55 3.81 -3.94 2.50
C HIS A 55 3.12 -5.28 2.30
N VAL A 56 2.41 -5.78 3.32
CA VAL A 56 1.62 -7.03 3.20
C VAL A 56 0.57 -6.94 2.10
N LEU A 57 -0.21 -5.85 2.04
CA LEU A 57 -1.21 -5.66 0.97
C LEU A 57 -0.57 -5.61 -0.42
N SER A 58 0.61 -5.01 -0.55
CA SER A 58 1.35 -4.94 -1.81
C SER A 58 1.82 -6.31 -2.27
N GLU A 59 2.35 -7.13 -1.36
CA GLU A 59 2.76 -8.51 -1.64
C GLU A 59 1.56 -9.40 -2.01
N MET A 60 0.45 -9.29 -1.29
CA MET A 60 -0.81 -9.97 -1.65
C MET A 60 -1.32 -9.58 -3.05
N TYR A 61 -1.12 -8.32 -3.46
CA TYR A 61 -1.51 -7.83 -4.79
C TYR A 61 -0.58 -8.31 -5.92
N GLY A 62 0.54 -8.97 -5.59
CA GLY A 62 1.52 -9.48 -6.52
C GLY A 62 2.90 -8.83 -6.41
N GLY A 63 3.13 -7.99 -5.40
CA GLY A 63 4.37 -7.30 -5.13
C GLY A 63 4.28 -5.79 -5.36
N VAL A 64 5.31 -5.08 -4.89
CA VAL A 64 5.45 -3.62 -5.06
C VAL A 64 5.33 -3.17 -6.53
N PRO A 65 6.01 -3.80 -7.51
CA PRO A 65 5.94 -3.33 -8.91
C PRO A 65 4.52 -3.35 -9.49
N GLN A 66 3.77 -4.43 -9.23
CA GLN A 66 2.40 -4.59 -9.68
C GLN A 66 1.47 -3.58 -9.00
N THR A 67 1.68 -3.36 -7.70
CA THR A 67 0.91 -2.39 -6.91
C THR A 67 1.11 -0.97 -7.42
N VAL A 68 2.37 -0.57 -7.64
CA VAL A 68 2.72 0.75 -8.20
C VAL A 68 2.12 0.93 -9.59
N ALA A 69 2.21 -0.08 -10.46
CA ALA A 69 1.61 -0.03 -11.80
C ALA A 69 0.08 0.14 -11.73
N ALA A 70 -0.59 -0.55 -10.81
CA ALA A 70 -2.03 -0.43 -10.61
C ALA A 70 -2.44 0.93 -10.03
N MET A 71 -1.67 1.47 -9.08
CA MET A 71 -1.88 2.81 -8.54
C MET A 71 -1.68 3.89 -9.61
N GLN A 72 -0.64 3.79 -10.43
CA GLN A 72 -0.40 4.73 -11.53
C GLN A 72 -1.52 4.66 -12.58
N LYS A 73 -1.95 3.45 -12.96
CA LYS A 73 -3.09 3.25 -13.87
C LYS A 73 -4.37 3.89 -13.30
N HIS A 74 -4.58 3.77 -11.98
CA HIS A 74 -5.73 4.38 -11.34
C HIS A 74 -5.65 5.92 -11.35
N ALA A 75 -4.48 6.50 -11.12
CA ALA A 75 -4.27 7.94 -11.25
C ALA A 75 -4.59 8.42 -12.68
N GLU A 76 -4.15 7.69 -13.72
CA GLU A 76 -4.48 7.97 -15.12
C GLU A 76 -5.99 7.89 -15.39
N GLU A 77 -6.68 6.88 -14.85
CA GLU A 77 -8.14 6.71 -14.96
C GLU A 77 -8.92 7.87 -14.33
N LEU A 78 -8.41 8.41 -13.22
CA LEU A 78 -8.97 9.58 -12.53
C LEU A 78 -8.60 10.91 -13.20
N GLN A 79 -7.74 10.89 -14.22
CA GLN A 79 -7.14 12.07 -14.84
C GLN A 79 -6.26 12.90 -13.88
N ALA A 80 -5.65 12.26 -12.89
CA ALA A 80 -4.62 12.82 -12.02
C ALA A 80 -3.26 12.84 -12.74
N LEU A 81 -3.10 13.75 -13.71
CA LEU A 81 -2.01 13.74 -14.68
C LEU A 81 -0.68 14.32 -14.15
N ASP A 82 -0.70 14.97 -12.99
CA ASP A 82 0.51 15.45 -12.31
C ASP A 82 1.07 14.40 -11.33
N THR A 83 0.38 13.26 -11.17
CA THR A 83 0.72 12.21 -10.23
C THR A 83 1.64 11.16 -10.83
N VAL A 84 2.79 10.98 -10.17
CA VAL A 84 3.77 9.93 -10.47
C VAL A 84 3.94 9.07 -9.22
N VAL A 85 3.48 7.82 -9.31
CA VAL A 85 3.58 6.84 -8.23
C VAL A 85 4.92 6.10 -8.33
N VAL A 86 5.66 6.03 -7.21
CA VAL A 86 6.95 5.31 -7.16
C VAL A 86 6.95 4.24 -6.07
N SER A 87 6.30 4.50 -4.92
CA SER A 87 6.10 3.54 -3.85
C SER A 87 4.63 3.52 -3.39
N PRO A 88 4.17 2.39 -2.82
CA PRO A 88 2.80 2.27 -2.32
C PRO A 88 2.63 2.86 -0.90
N ASP A 89 3.72 3.00 -0.15
CA ASP A 89 3.75 3.39 1.27
C ASP A 89 3.96 4.90 1.51
N GLY A 90 4.20 5.66 0.44
CA GLY A 90 4.38 7.11 0.53
C GLY A 90 5.73 7.56 1.07
N TYR A 91 6.70 6.65 1.25
CA TYR A 91 8.07 7.07 1.57
C TYR A 91 8.65 7.98 0.48
N ASP A 92 9.44 8.96 0.92
CA ASP A 92 10.14 9.88 0.02
C ASP A 92 10.95 9.09 -1.00
N SER A 93 10.53 9.22 -2.26
CA SER A 93 11.11 8.52 -3.38
C SER A 93 11.43 9.53 -4.48
N PRO A 94 12.62 9.48 -5.10
CA PRO A 94 12.96 10.38 -6.20
C PRO A 94 11.90 10.32 -7.30
N ARG A 95 11.33 11.49 -7.63
CA ARG A 95 10.27 11.71 -8.63
C ARG A 95 8.86 11.28 -8.23
N GLN A 96 8.63 10.80 -7.00
CA GLN A 96 7.27 10.64 -6.50
C GLN A 96 6.66 12.03 -6.28
N VAL A 97 5.61 12.35 -7.03
CA VAL A 97 4.96 13.66 -6.99
C VAL A 97 3.46 13.52 -7.24
N SER A 98 2.72 14.54 -6.82
CA SER A 98 1.32 14.77 -7.16
C SER A 98 1.06 16.28 -7.12
N SER A 99 -0.14 16.72 -7.49
CA SER A 99 -0.58 18.11 -7.34
C SER A 99 -1.71 18.22 -6.32
N ALA A 100 -1.89 19.41 -5.75
CA ALA A 100 -3.04 19.65 -4.87
C ALA A 100 -4.38 19.45 -5.58
N TYR A 101 -4.42 19.60 -6.92
CA TYR A 101 -5.61 19.34 -7.72
C TYR A 101 -5.86 17.84 -7.87
N ASP A 102 -4.84 17.07 -8.23
CA ASP A 102 -4.92 15.62 -8.41
C ASP A 102 -5.44 14.90 -7.16
N LEU A 103 -5.03 15.37 -5.97
CA LEU A 103 -5.48 14.80 -4.69
C LEU A 103 -6.95 15.11 -4.36
N THR A 104 -7.68 15.84 -5.21
CA THR A 104 -9.12 16.12 -5.05
C THR A 104 -10.03 15.36 -6.01
N LEU A 105 -9.47 14.65 -6.99
CA LEU A 105 -10.18 13.86 -8.00
C LEU A 105 -10.69 12.53 -7.43
#